data_AF-A0A2V7YZY2-F1
#
_entry.id   AF-A0A2V7YZY2-F1
#
_cell.length_a   1.000
_cell.length_b   1.000
_cell.length_c   1.000
_cell.angle_alpha   90.00
_cell.angle_beta   90.00
_cell.angle_gamma   90.00
#
_symmetry.space_group_name_H-M   'P 1'
#
loop_
_entity.id
_entity.type
_entity.pdbx_description
1 polymer ?
#
loop_
_entity_poly.entity_id
_entity_poly.type
_entity_poly.pdbx_seq_one_letter_code
_entity_poly.pdbx_strand_id
1 'polypeptide(L)'
;MRSLLIPTLMLAVACSSRPPTSPEVSREGLHATAGDRSAQPARPASRVVAPRTELRAVPLGAWGGDHVGLELSAAGGTLEYDCAHGTIDQAFVVDSEGRFALDGTHTREHGGPIRSEEKPEKLPARYTGTVAGDAMTLTVTLTSSNAVVGTFTLTRGRLARVFKCA
;
A
#
# COMPACT_ATOMS: atom_id res chain seq x y z
N MET A 1 54.23 16.52 -3.12
CA MET A 1 54.29 17.29 -1.86
C MET A 1 52.84 17.55 -1.44
N ARG A 2 52.20 16.99 -0.41
CA ARG A 2 52.51 16.22 0.81
C ARG A 2 51.32 15.20 0.96
N SER A 3 51.49 13.90 1.20
CA SER A 3 51.58 13.25 2.54
C SER A 3 50.66 13.92 3.58
N LEU A 4 49.79 13.29 4.38
CA LEU A 4 49.64 11.96 4.97
C LEU A 4 48.51 12.22 6.03
N LEU A 5 47.45 11.43 6.26
CA LEU A 5 47.39 10.30 7.18
C LEU A 5 45.92 9.91 7.41
N ILE A 6 45.67 8.61 7.36
CA ILE A 6 44.52 7.90 7.94
C ILE A 6 44.73 7.83 9.47
N PRO A 7 43.66 7.77 10.28
CA PRO A 7 43.62 6.69 11.26
C PRO A 7 42.28 5.96 11.28
N THR A 8 42.42 4.64 11.18
CA THR A 8 41.50 3.57 11.50
C THR A 8 41.14 3.61 12.98
N LEU A 9 39.86 3.43 13.34
CA LEU A 9 39.51 2.88 14.65
C LEU A 9 38.31 1.95 14.51
N MET A 10 38.60 0.65 14.50
CA MET A 10 37.62 -0.41 14.74
C MET A 10 37.25 -0.41 16.23
N LEU A 11 35.96 -0.29 16.54
CA LEU A 11 35.44 -0.67 17.84
C LEU A 11 34.78 -2.04 17.71
N ALA A 12 35.49 -3.07 18.21
CA ALA A 12 34.93 -4.38 18.47
C ALA A 12 34.07 -4.30 19.74
N VAL A 13 32.76 -4.52 19.62
CA VAL A 13 31.89 -4.75 20.77
C VAL A 13 31.88 -6.25 21.04
N ALA A 14 32.69 -6.67 22.02
CA ALA A 14 32.62 -7.98 22.63
C ALA A 14 31.81 -7.87 23.93
N CYS A 15 30.57 -8.35 23.92
CA CYS A 15 29.82 -8.64 25.15
C CYS A 15 29.59 -10.14 25.23
N SER A 16 30.54 -10.85 25.83
CA SER A 16 30.37 -12.24 26.25
C SER A 16 29.62 -12.26 27.58
N SER A 17 28.30 -12.39 27.55
CA SER A 17 27.50 -12.65 28.75
C SER A 17 27.43 -14.16 29.00
N ARG A 18 28.24 -14.65 29.96
CA ARG A 18 28.07 -15.97 30.58
C ARG A 18 26.89 -15.89 31.57
N PRO A 19 25.84 -16.70 31.42
CA PRO A 19 24.84 -16.84 32.48
C PRO A 19 25.31 -17.77 33.60
N PRO A 20 24.79 -17.58 34.83
CA PRO A 20 25.25 -18.26 36.04
C PRO A 20 24.74 -19.70 36.15
N THR A 21 25.54 -20.49 36.87
CA THR A 21 25.27 -21.80 37.50
C THR A 21 23.79 -22.11 37.76
N SER A 22 23.29 -23.14 37.08
CA SER A 22 22.09 -23.87 37.51
C SER A 22 22.48 -24.92 38.56
N PRO A 23 21.63 -25.19 39.57
CA PRO A 23 21.89 -26.16 40.60
C PRO A 23 21.76 -27.60 40.08
N GLU A 24 22.65 -28.44 40.58
CA GLU A 24 22.66 -29.90 40.45
C GLU A 24 21.37 -30.46 41.07
N VAL A 25 20.46 -30.98 40.24
CA VAL A 25 19.29 -31.72 40.70
C VAL A 25 19.64 -33.20 40.69
N SER A 26 19.84 -33.74 41.89
CA SER A 26 20.04 -35.15 42.18
C SER A 26 18.97 -36.02 41.50
N ARG A 27 19.41 -37.01 40.72
CA ARG A 27 18.58 -38.11 40.25
C ARG A 27 18.53 -39.18 41.33
N GLU A 28 17.52 -39.11 42.19
CA GLU A 28 17.06 -40.27 42.96
C GLU A 28 15.79 -40.78 42.30
N GLY A 29 15.84 -42.02 41.81
CA GLY A 29 14.73 -42.65 41.09
C GLY A 29 13.56 -43.02 42.01
N LEU A 30 12.37 -43.13 41.43
CA LEU A 30 11.38 -44.09 41.90
C LEU A 30 10.47 -44.53 40.75
N HIS A 31 10.29 -45.85 40.70
CA HIS A 31 9.52 -46.62 39.73
C HIS A 31 8.09 -46.10 39.52
N ALA A 32 7.65 -46.05 38.25
CA ALA A 32 6.24 -46.15 37.90
C ALA A 32 6.08 -47.12 36.72
N THR A 33 5.29 -48.15 36.99
CA THR A 33 4.90 -49.26 36.12
C THR A 33 4.19 -48.81 34.84
N ALA A 34 4.39 -49.61 33.80
CA ALA A 34 3.80 -49.47 32.48
C ALA A 34 2.30 -49.18 32.52
N GLY A 35 1.95 -47.97 32.07
CA GLY A 35 0.60 -47.57 31.71
C GLY A 35 0.58 -47.17 30.23
N ASP A 36 -0.12 -47.98 29.45
CA ASP A 36 -0.71 -47.74 28.14
C ASP A 36 -0.16 -46.55 27.31
N ARG A 37 0.73 -46.84 26.35
CA ARG A 37 1.15 -45.89 25.31
C ARG A 37 0.07 -45.80 24.24
N SER A 38 -1.04 -45.13 24.57
CA SER A 38 -1.89 -44.54 23.54
C SER A 38 -1.05 -43.48 22.81
N ALA A 39 -0.72 -43.77 21.56
CA ALA A 39 0.05 -42.88 20.69
C ALA A 39 -0.70 -41.55 20.56
N GLN A 40 -0.21 -40.51 21.24
CA GLN A 40 -0.71 -39.15 21.07
C GLN A 40 -0.42 -38.73 19.62
N PRO A 41 -1.42 -38.36 18.80
CA PRO A 41 -1.15 -37.82 17.48
C PRO A 41 -0.32 -36.54 17.63
N ALA A 42 0.74 -36.44 16.83
CA ALA A 42 1.68 -35.32 16.84
C ALA A 42 0.91 -33.99 16.71
N ARG A 43 1.19 -33.03 17.62
CA ARG A 43 0.60 -31.70 17.54
C ARG A 43 0.98 -31.07 16.18
N PRO A 44 0.02 -30.54 15.40
CA PRO A 44 0.35 -29.87 14.16
C PRO A 44 1.27 -28.68 14.46
N ALA A 45 2.30 -28.50 13.63
CA ALA A 45 3.23 -27.37 13.76
C ALA A 45 2.45 -26.04 13.73
N SER A 46 2.82 -25.12 14.62
CA SER A 46 2.19 -23.80 14.69
C SER A 46 2.35 -23.10 13.34
N ARG A 47 1.24 -22.80 12.66
CA ARG A 47 1.26 -22.11 11.37
C ARG A 47 1.52 -20.63 11.64
N VAL A 48 2.68 -20.13 11.21
CA VAL A 48 2.96 -18.69 11.21
C VAL A 48 2.02 -18.03 10.21
N VAL A 49 1.07 -17.24 10.71
CA VAL A 49 0.20 -16.39 9.88
C VAL A 49 0.99 -15.13 9.56
N ALA A 50 1.16 -14.83 8.27
CA ALA A 50 1.77 -13.58 7.84
C ALA A 50 0.95 -12.39 8.36
N PRO A 51 1.59 -11.28 8.77
CA PRO A 51 0.87 -10.08 9.19
C PRO A 51 -0.05 -9.60 8.06
N ARG A 52 -1.30 -9.26 8.41
CA ARG A 52 -2.19 -8.57 7.48
C ARG A 52 -1.71 -7.14 7.34
N THR A 53 -1.52 -6.68 6.10
CA THR A 53 -1.26 -5.27 5.82
C THR A 53 -2.42 -4.45 6.39
N GLU A 54 -2.12 -3.56 7.33
CA GLU A 54 -3.13 -2.66 7.88
C GLU A 54 -3.55 -1.66 6.81
N LEU A 55 -4.86 -1.58 6.57
CA LEU A 55 -5.45 -0.64 5.63
C LEU A 55 -6.04 0.54 6.39
N ARG A 56 -5.75 1.75 5.94
CA ARG A 56 -6.25 3.01 6.51
C ARG A 56 -7.11 3.74 5.49
N ALA A 57 -8.25 4.26 5.94
CA ALA A 57 -9.09 5.13 5.11
C ALA A 57 -8.41 6.47 4.83
N VAL A 58 -8.57 6.98 3.62
CA VAL A 58 -8.16 8.33 3.21
C VAL A 58 -9.29 9.32 3.50
N PRO A 59 -9.00 10.57 3.91
CA PRO A 59 -10.03 11.56 4.14
C PRO A 59 -10.89 11.83 2.90
N LEU A 60 -12.20 11.80 3.12
CA LEU A 60 -13.23 12.02 2.11
C LEU A 60 -13.27 13.49 1.67
N GLY A 61 -14.00 13.75 0.59
CA GLY A 61 -14.17 15.08 0.00
C GLY A 61 -13.21 15.35 -1.15
N ALA A 62 -13.05 16.63 -1.46
CA ALA A 62 -12.29 17.10 -2.61
C ALA A 62 -10.77 16.99 -2.41
N TRP A 63 -10.09 16.54 -3.45
CA TRP A 63 -8.65 16.58 -3.66
C TRP A 63 -8.39 17.19 -5.04
N GLY A 64 -7.61 18.27 -5.09
CA GLY A 64 -7.39 19.00 -6.34
C GLY A 64 -5.92 19.15 -6.68
N GLY A 65 -5.62 19.08 -7.96
CA GLY A 65 -4.29 19.22 -8.54
C GLY A 65 -4.33 20.10 -9.79
N ASP A 66 -3.16 20.30 -10.38
CA ASP A 66 -3.07 20.72 -11.77
C ASP A 66 -3.43 19.54 -12.66
N HIS A 67 -4.30 19.75 -13.64
CA HIS A 67 -4.79 18.75 -14.60
C HIS A 67 -5.61 17.60 -14.01
N VAL A 68 -5.99 17.68 -12.73
CA VAL A 68 -6.76 16.64 -12.04
C VAL A 68 -7.62 17.16 -10.89
N GLY A 69 -8.79 16.56 -10.73
CA GLY A 69 -9.61 16.61 -9.52
C GLY A 69 -10.08 15.21 -9.14
N LEU A 70 -10.21 14.96 -7.84
CA LEU A 70 -10.73 13.72 -7.26
C LEU A 70 -11.71 14.08 -6.14
N GLU A 71 -12.93 13.56 -6.23
CA GLU A 71 -13.92 13.63 -5.16
C GLU A 71 -14.04 12.25 -4.50
N LEU A 72 -13.73 12.16 -3.20
CA LEU A 72 -13.76 10.90 -2.46
C LEU A 72 -15.02 10.75 -1.61
N SER A 73 -15.63 9.58 -1.73
CA SER A 73 -16.75 9.12 -0.91
C SER A 73 -16.38 7.83 -0.17
N ALA A 74 -17.25 7.37 0.74
CA ALA A 74 -17.04 6.11 1.44
C ALA A 74 -17.00 4.88 0.49
N ALA A 75 -17.62 4.98 -0.69
CA ALA A 75 -17.71 3.88 -1.65
C ALA A 75 -16.59 3.88 -2.71
N GLY A 76 -15.85 4.97 -2.84
CA GLY A 76 -14.85 5.17 -3.89
C GLY A 76 -14.69 6.63 -4.27
N GLY A 77 -14.52 6.94 -5.54
CA GLY A 77 -14.36 8.33 -5.97
C GLY A 77 -14.58 8.57 -7.45
N THR A 78 -14.74 9.84 -7.80
CA THR A 78 -14.87 10.31 -9.18
C THR A 78 -13.71 11.24 -9.51
N LEU A 79 -13.14 11.08 -10.71
CA LEU A 79 -12.01 11.84 -11.17
C LEU A 79 -12.36 12.66 -12.40
N GLU A 80 -11.84 13.88 -12.42
CA GLU A 80 -11.80 14.75 -13.58
C GLU A 80 -10.34 14.96 -13.95
N TYR A 81 -9.99 14.79 -15.23
CA TYR A 81 -8.67 15.13 -15.76
C TYR A 81 -8.84 15.83 -17.11
N ASP A 82 -7.74 16.32 -17.66
CA ASP A 82 -7.80 17.02 -18.94
C ASP A 82 -8.38 16.10 -20.02
N CYS A 83 -9.45 16.55 -20.67
CA CYS A 83 -10.14 15.81 -21.73
C CYS A 83 -10.61 14.38 -21.36
N ALA A 84 -10.83 14.08 -20.08
CA ALA A 84 -11.29 12.77 -19.64
C ALA A 84 -11.84 12.79 -18.21
N HIS A 85 -12.54 11.73 -17.83
CA HIS A 85 -12.98 11.50 -16.45
C HIS A 85 -12.85 10.02 -16.08
N GLY A 86 -13.06 9.70 -14.82
CA GLY A 86 -13.04 8.31 -14.37
C GLY A 86 -13.65 8.07 -13.01
N THR A 87 -13.62 6.81 -12.60
CA THR A 87 -14.13 6.36 -11.31
C THR A 87 -13.11 5.47 -10.61
N ILE A 88 -13.13 5.47 -9.28
CA ILE A 88 -12.57 4.44 -8.42
C ILE A 88 -13.76 3.70 -7.82
N ASP A 89 -13.86 2.40 -8.07
CA ASP A 89 -15.09 1.62 -7.83
C ASP A 89 -15.05 0.84 -6.50
N GLN A 90 -14.16 1.25 -5.58
CA GLN A 90 -13.94 0.63 -4.29
C GLN A 90 -13.50 1.66 -3.24
N ALA A 91 -13.68 1.35 -1.97
CA ALA A 91 -13.28 2.23 -0.87
C ALA A 91 -11.79 2.63 -1.00
N PHE A 92 -11.52 3.94 -0.90
CA PHE A 92 -10.17 4.45 -1.01
C PHE A 92 -9.40 4.21 0.30
N VAL A 93 -8.57 3.17 0.28
CA VAL A 93 -7.71 2.79 1.42
C VAL A 93 -6.25 2.73 1.00
N VAL A 94 -5.36 3.03 1.95
CA VAL A 94 -3.91 2.97 1.79
C VAL A 94 -3.31 1.95 2.76
N ASP A 95 -2.15 1.40 2.42
CA ASP A 95 -1.36 0.59 3.35
C ASP A 95 -0.67 1.42 4.44
N SER A 96 0.06 0.76 5.35
CA SER A 96 0.82 1.40 6.43
C SER A 96 1.88 2.39 5.94
N GLU A 97 2.28 2.33 4.68
CA GLU A 97 3.26 3.20 4.05
C GLU A 97 2.58 4.27 3.17
N GLY A 98 1.25 4.38 3.26
CA GLY A 98 0.45 5.36 2.54
C GLY A 98 0.26 5.03 1.07
N ARG A 99 0.65 3.84 0.59
CA ARG A 99 0.47 3.45 -0.82
C ARG A 99 -0.93 2.94 -1.06
N PHE A 100 -1.42 3.17 -2.28
CA PHE A 100 -2.63 2.55 -2.77
C PHE A 100 -2.45 2.00 -4.18
N ALA A 101 -3.29 1.03 -4.50
CA ALA A 101 -3.43 0.49 -5.84
C ALA A 101 -4.89 0.03 -5.98
N LEU A 102 -5.70 0.85 -6.64
CA LEU A 102 -7.16 0.73 -6.70
C LEU A 102 -7.58 0.55 -8.16
N ASP A 103 -8.63 -0.22 -8.36
CA ASP A 103 -9.25 -0.41 -9.67
C ASP A 103 -10.38 0.58 -9.87
N GLY A 104 -10.58 0.92 -11.13
CA GLY A 104 -11.71 1.71 -11.56
C GLY A 104 -11.67 1.87 -13.06
N THR A 105 -12.12 3.02 -13.56
CA THR A 105 -12.32 3.21 -14.99
C THR A 105 -11.91 4.58 -15.48
N HIS A 106 -11.61 4.67 -16.77
CA HIS A 106 -11.21 5.86 -17.48
C HIS A 106 -12.08 6.02 -18.73
N THR A 107 -12.59 7.21 -18.96
CA THR A 107 -13.39 7.56 -20.13
C THR A 107 -12.76 8.79 -20.78
N ARG A 108 -12.39 8.67 -22.05
CA ARG A 108 -11.93 9.81 -22.84
C ARG A 108 -13.12 10.66 -23.28
N GLU A 109 -12.95 11.97 -23.20
CA GLU A 109 -13.92 12.91 -23.72
C GLU A 109 -13.50 13.46 -25.07
N HIS A 110 -14.44 14.12 -25.73
CA HIS A 110 -14.21 14.84 -26.97
C HIS A 110 -14.90 16.21 -26.90
N GLY A 111 -14.48 17.11 -27.79
CA GLY A 111 -15.13 18.40 -27.96
C GLY A 111 -16.50 18.29 -28.60
N GLY A 112 -17.28 19.36 -28.46
CA GLY A 112 -18.60 19.49 -29.06
C GLY A 112 -19.72 18.73 -28.33
N PRO A 113 -20.95 18.79 -28.85
CA PRO A 113 -22.11 18.16 -28.23
C PRO A 113 -22.01 16.63 -28.24
N ILE A 114 -22.36 16.00 -27.11
CA ILE A 114 -22.58 14.55 -27.02
C ILE A 114 -23.91 14.20 -27.70
N ARG A 115 -23.93 13.18 -28.58
CA ARG A 115 -25.18 12.70 -29.19
C ARG A 115 -25.97 11.83 -28.21
N SER A 116 -27.29 11.78 -28.32
CA SER A 116 -28.14 10.92 -27.47
C SER A 116 -27.78 9.44 -27.57
N GLU A 117 -27.30 8.99 -28.73
CA GLU A 117 -26.92 7.60 -28.99
C GLU A 117 -25.44 7.31 -28.70
N GLU A 118 -24.66 8.35 -28.38
CA GLU A 118 -23.24 8.22 -28.12
C GLU A 118 -23.00 7.53 -26.78
N LYS A 119 -22.25 6.43 -26.83
CA LYS A 119 -21.82 5.69 -25.65
C LYS A 119 -20.35 6.00 -25.41
N PRO A 120 -19.99 6.67 -24.30
CA PRO A 120 -18.60 6.90 -23.98
C PRO A 120 -17.85 5.58 -23.88
N GLU A 121 -16.67 5.52 -24.49
CA GLU A 121 -15.79 4.36 -24.36
C GLU A 121 -15.14 4.37 -22.97
N LYS A 122 -15.63 3.46 -22.11
CA LYS A 122 -15.16 3.29 -20.74
C LYS A 122 -14.13 2.15 -20.70
N LEU A 123 -12.89 2.52 -20.42
CA LEU A 123 -11.75 1.60 -20.33
C LEU A 123 -11.43 1.27 -18.86
N PRO A 124 -10.99 0.04 -18.56
CA PRO A 124 -10.56 -0.30 -17.21
C PRO A 124 -9.21 0.37 -16.89
N ALA A 125 -9.10 0.88 -15.67
CA ALA A 125 -7.93 1.64 -15.21
C ALA A 125 -7.47 1.19 -13.81
N ARG A 126 -6.17 1.28 -13.60
CA ARG A 126 -5.50 1.10 -12.31
C ARG A 126 -5.00 2.46 -11.84
N TYR A 127 -5.40 2.81 -10.63
CA TYR A 127 -5.00 4.01 -9.91
C TYR A 127 -3.98 3.64 -8.86
N THR A 128 -2.73 4.06 -9.02
CA THR A 128 -1.66 3.77 -8.05
C THR A 128 -1.05 5.04 -7.51
N GLY A 129 -0.47 4.98 -6.32
CA GLY A 129 0.13 6.17 -5.76
C GLY A 129 0.40 6.09 -4.28
N THR A 130 0.57 7.27 -3.69
CA THR A 130 0.84 7.46 -2.26
C THR A 130 0.06 8.63 -1.70
N VAL A 131 -0.28 8.57 -0.41
CA VAL A 131 -0.85 9.66 0.37
C VAL A 131 0.06 9.94 1.57
N ALA A 132 0.49 11.18 1.69
CA ALA A 132 1.30 11.67 2.80
C ALA A 132 0.68 12.96 3.36
N GLY A 133 0.00 12.84 4.50
CA GLY A 133 -0.76 13.96 5.07
C GLY A 133 -1.86 14.44 4.13
N ASP A 134 -1.74 15.67 3.65
CA ASP A 134 -2.68 16.30 2.73
C ASP A 134 -2.23 16.26 1.26
N ALA A 135 -1.09 15.63 0.97
CA ALA A 135 -0.56 15.45 -0.38
C ALA A 135 -0.81 14.03 -0.88
N MET A 136 -1.16 13.91 -2.16
CA MET A 136 -1.34 12.64 -2.87
C MET A 136 -0.60 12.67 -4.20
N THR A 137 0.16 11.62 -4.50
CA THR A 137 0.62 11.35 -5.86
C THR A 137 -0.26 10.26 -6.44
N LEU A 138 -0.75 10.46 -7.65
CA LEU A 138 -1.67 9.55 -8.33
C LEU A 138 -1.19 9.28 -9.76
N THR A 139 -1.00 8.02 -10.11
CA THR A 139 -0.74 7.56 -11.47
C THR A 139 -1.93 6.75 -11.97
N VAL A 140 -2.34 7.02 -13.21
CA VAL A 140 -3.46 6.35 -13.86
C VAL A 140 -2.93 5.53 -15.04
N THR A 141 -3.19 4.23 -15.04
CA THR A 141 -2.76 3.31 -16.10
C THR A 141 -3.96 2.54 -16.63
N LEU A 142 -4.14 2.49 -17.96
CA LEU A 142 -5.15 1.65 -18.60
C LEU A 142 -4.72 0.19 -18.51
N THR A 143 -5.53 -0.67 -17.90
CA THR A 143 -5.15 -2.08 -17.66
C THR A 143 -5.24 -2.94 -18.91
N SER A 144 -6.00 -2.50 -19.92
CA SER A 144 -6.11 -3.20 -21.21
C SER A 144 -4.86 -3.06 -22.09
N SER A 145 -4.14 -1.94 -21.99
CA SER A 145 -3.01 -1.62 -22.88
C SER A 145 -1.70 -1.33 -22.14
N ASN A 146 -1.73 -1.20 -20.81
CA ASN A 146 -0.64 -0.68 -19.97
C ASN A 146 -0.23 0.76 -20.29
N ALA A 147 -1.03 1.50 -21.06
CA ALA A 147 -0.77 2.91 -21.34
C ALA A 147 -0.96 3.75 -20.07
N VAL A 148 0.04 4.58 -19.74
CA VAL A 148 -0.07 5.56 -18.66
C VAL A 148 -0.81 6.79 -19.19
N VAL A 149 -1.93 7.12 -18.55
CA VAL A 149 -2.72 8.33 -18.85
C VAL A 149 -2.03 9.56 -18.28
N GLY A 150 -1.49 9.45 -17.06
CA GLY A 150 -0.75 10.53 -16.42
C GLY A 150 -0.35 10.22 -14.99
N THR A 151 0.53 11.05 -14.45
CA THR A 151 0.89 11.11 -13.03
C THR A 151 0.65 12.53 -12.53
N PHE A 152 -0.07 12.65 -11.42
CA PHE A 152 -0.55 13.91 -10.89
C PHE A 152 -0.23 14.05 -9.42
N THR A 153 -0.21 15.30 -8.95
CA THR A 153 -0.15 15.64 -7.53
C THR A 153 -1.44 16.34 -7.13
N LEU A 154 -2.09 15.85 -6.08
CA LEU A 154 -3.30 16.42 -5.52
C LEU A 154 -3.05 16.88 -4.09
N THR A 155 -3.77 17.91 -3.69
CA THR A 155 -3.82 18.40 -2.31
C THR A 155 -5.24 18.38 -1.81
N ARG A 156 -5.46 17.88 -0.59
CA ARG A 156 -6.78 17.87 0.04
C ARG A 156 -7.36 19.28 0.11
N GLY A 157 -8.63 19.42 -0.27
CA GLY A 157 -9.39 20.66 -0.24
C GLY A 157 -8.96 21.72 -1.27
N ARG A 158 -7.89 21.49 -2.04
CA ARG A 158 -7.50 22.38 -3.14
C ARG A 158 -8.51 22.25 -4.28
N LEU A 159 -8.79 23.35 -4.97
CA LEU A 159 -9.57 23.33 -6.20
C LEU A 159 -8.79 22.66 -7.34
N ALA A 160 -9.47 21.83 -8.11
CA ALA A 160 -8.94 21.23 -9.32
C ALA A 160 -8.80 22.28 -10.44
N ARG A 161 -7.74 22.18 -11.23
CA ARG A 161 -7.55 22.98 -12.46
C ARG A 161 -7.48 22.05 -13.66
N VAL A 162 -8.62 21.84 -14.30
CA VAL A 162 -8.80 20.88 -15.40
C VAL A 162 -9.20 21.60 -16.68
N PHE A 163 -8.63 21.20 -17.81
CA PHE A 163 -8.97 21.68 -19.14
C PHE A 163 -9.83 20.64 -19.86
N LYS A 164 -11.09 20.96 -20.11
CA LYS A 164 -12.01 20.08 -20.87
C LYS A 164 -11.77 20.23 -22.37
N CYS A 165 -12.20 19.25 -23.14
CA CYS A 165 -11.99 19.26 -24.59
C CYS A 165 -12.71 20.44 -25.26
N ALA A 166 -12.05 20.99 -26.29
CA ALA A 166 -12.58 22.03 -27.17
C ALA A 166 -13.28 21.41 -28.38
#